data_AF-A0A6I6XSK3-F1
#
_entry.id   AF-A0A6I6XSK3-F1
#
_cell.length_a   1.000
_cell.length_b   1.000
_cell.length_c   1.000
_cell.angle_alpha   90.00
_cell.angle_beta   90.00
_cell.angle_gamma   90.00
#
_symmetry.space_group_name_H-M   'P 1'
#
loop_
_entity.id
_entity.type
_entity.pdbx_description
1 polymer ?
#
loop_
_entity_poly.entity_id
_entity_poly.type
_entity_poly.pdbx_seq_one_letter_code
_entity_poly.pdbx_strand_id
1 'polypeptide(L)'
;MNHSRSFWVTGASNGLGLALVEQLLEQGHHVAASSKGSEKLEALAARHGSKLLRLPWQLQEEGEADSAAQQICHAWCSLDVLIINAGTSDYLADEMPDTELFEAIVISNQLAAEFCLASAKPLLAKGHQPQVMAIFNRYSALQLYSPTQVSAGWNNVPQWSREQRQALKDQGIDLTVVAPQSLKTPVTSVQAVPDAWTPQSAADELISRLALREPELVLEVLDISSLWPLSS
;
A
#
# COMPACT_ATOMS: atom_id res chain seq x y z
N MET A 1 9.27 -11.39 22.42
CA MET A 1 7.80 -11.52 22.36
C MET A 1 7.34 -10.52 21.33
N ASN A 2 6.90 -10.97 20.15
CA ASN A 2 6.39 -10.04 19.14
C ASN A 2 5.02 -9.55 19.62
N HIS A 3 4.89 -8.25 19.90
CA HIS A 3 3.58 -7.67 20.21
C HIS A 3 2.70 -7.74 18.97
N SER A 4 1.43 -8.10 19.15
CA SER A 4 0.43 -7.99 18.10
C SER A 4 0.30 -6.52 17.71
N ARG A 5 0.34 -6.22 16.41
CA ARG A 5 0.25 -4.87 15.84
C ARG A 5 -0.98 -4.76 14.95
N SER A 6 -1.48 -3.56 14.73
CA SER A 6 -2.58 -3.29 13.79
C SER A 6 -2.06 -2.70 12.48
N PHE A 7 -2.51 -3.30 11.37
CA PHE A 7 -2.15 -2.92 10.01
C PHE A 7 -3.40 -2.51 9.23
N TRP A 8 -3.28 -1.51 8.37
CA TRP A 8 -4.28 -1.20 7.35
C TRP A 8 -3.61 -1.36 5.98
N VAL A 9 -4.09 -2.31 5.19
CA VAL A 9 -3.59 -2.63 3.86
C VAL A 9 -4.63 -2.22 2.82
N THR A 10 -4.27 -1.30 1.92
CA THR A 10 -5.08 -0.95 0.74
C THR A 10 -4.86 -1.94 -0.40
N GLY A 11 -5.75 -2.01 -1.39
CA GLY A 11 -5.58 -2.89 -2.56
C GLY A 11 -5.37 -4.37 -2.18
N ALA A 12 -6.16 -4.87 -1.23
CA ALA A 12 -5.94 -6.18 -0.61
C ALA A 12 -6.67 -7.36 -1.29
N SER A 13 -7.31 -7.13 -2.45
CA SER A 13 -8.17 -8.14 -3.11
C SER A 13 -7.39 -9.34 -3.64
N ASN A 14 -6.18 -9.12 -4.15
CA ASN A 14 -5.35 -10.10 -4.84
C ASN A 14 -3.84 -9.76 -4.71
N GLY A 15 -3.00 -10.55 -5.39
CA GLY A 15 -1.58 -10.23 -5.58
C GLY A 15 -0.84 -9.98 -4.26
N LEU A 16 0.09 -9.02 -4.30
CA LEU A 16 0.91 -8.62 -3.16
C LEU A 16 0.07 -8.16 -1.96
N GLY A 17 -1.00 -7.39 -2.19
CA GLY A 17 -1.86 -6.88 -1.12
C GLY A 17 -2.51 -8.01 -0.32
N LEU A 18 -3.04 -9.02 -1.01
CA LEU A 18 -3.60 -10.20 -0.35
C LEU A 18 -2.53 -11.03 0.38
N ALA A 19 -1.35 -11.20 -0.22
CA ALA A 19 -0.24 -11.93 0.40
C ALA A 19 0.24 -11.25 1.70
N LEU A 20 0.31 -9.92 1.72
CA LEU A 20 0.60 -9.14 2.93
C LEU A 20 -0.46 -9.39 4.01
N VAL A 21 -1.76 -9.37 3.65
CA VAL A 21 -2.84 -9.65 4.61
C VAL A 21 -2.71 -11.05 5.20
N GLU A 22 -2.51 -12.07 4.35
CA GLU A 22 -2.37 -13.46 4.77
C GLU A 22 -1.21 -13.63 5.76
N GLN A 23 -0.01 -13.16 5.40
CA GLN A 23 1.17 -13.33 6.24
C GLN A 23 1.09 -12.56 7.56
N LEU A 24 0.58 -11.32 7.54
CA LEU A 24 0.39 -10.54 8.76
C LEU A 24 -0.59 -11.22 9.73
N LEU A 25 -1.69 -11.77 9.21
CA LEU A 25 -2.65 -12.54 10.00
C LEU A 25 -2.06 -13.84 10.56
N GLU A 26 -1.24 -14.54 9.78
CA GLU A 26 -0.52 -15.75 10.21
C GLU A 26 0.52 -15.47 11.30
N GLN A 27 1.16 -14.30 11.25
CA GLN A 27 2.04 -13.80 12.32
C GLN A 27 1.26 -13.31 13.56
N GLY A 28 -0.08 -13.35 13.51
CA GLY A 28 -0.97 -13.10 14.64
C GLY A 28 -1.39 -11.66 14.81
N HIS A 29 -1.06 -10.78 13.86
CA HIS A 29 -1.41 -9.36 13.85
C HIS A 29 -2.89 -9.11 13.53
N HIS A 30 -3.34 -7.88 13.76
CA HIS A 30 -4.64 -7.38 13.33
C HIS A 30 -4.48 -6.69 11.97
N VAL A 31 -5.35 -6.99 11.02
CA VAL A 31 -5.23 -6.48 9.65
C VAL A 31 -6.58 -5.97 9.16
N ALA A 32 -6.62 -4.70 8.79
CA ALA A 32 -7.73 -4.07 8.11
C ALA A 32 -7.42 -4.07 6.61
N ALA A 33 -8.25 -4.75 5.83
CA ALA A 33 -8.02 -4.99 4.41
C ALA A 33 -9.08 -4.25 3.58
N SER A 34 -8.66 -3.20 2.87
CA SER A 34 -9.51 -2.50 1.91
C SER A 34 -9.43 -3.18 0.55
N SER A 35 -10.56 -3.69 0.04
CA SER A 35 -10.61 -4.54 -1.18
C SER A 35 -12.02 -4.66 -1.74
N LYS A 36 -12.15 -5.03 -3.03
CA LYS A 36 -13.46 -5.37 -3.66
C LYS A 36 -14.08 -6.64 -3.07
N GLY A 37 -13.37 -7.31 -2.17
CA GLY A 37 -13.67 -8.65 -1.69
C GLY A 37 -13.11 -9.71 -2.62
N SER A 38 -12.80 -10.87 -2.05
CA SER A 38 -12.42 -12.08 -2.81
C SER A 38 -12.75 -13.30 -1.95
N GLU A 39 -12.97 -14.46 -2.59
CA GLU A 39 -13.20 -15.72 -1.87
C GLU A 39 -12.05 -16.04 -0.90
N LYS A 40 -10.82 -15.64 -1.26
CA LYS A 40 -9.65 -15.79 -0.39
C LYS A 40 -9.75 -14.94 0.87
N LEU A 41 -10.19 -13.68 0.77
CA LEU A 41 -10.42 -12.83 1.95
C LEU A 41 -11.57 -13.35 2.82
N GLU A 42 -12.61 -13.93 2.22
CA GLU A 42 -13.69 -14.58 2.98
C GLU A 42 -13.16 -15.77 3.79
N ALA A 43 -12.34 -16.62 3.16
CA ALA A 43 -11.70 -17.74 3.84
C ALA A 43 -10.78 -17.29 4.98
N LEU A 44 -10.00 -16.22 4.77
CA LEU A 44 -9.17 -15.63 5.81
C LEU A 44 -10.02 -15.05 6.96
N ALA A 45 -11.13 -14.38 6.65
CA ALA A 45 -12.04 -13.85 7.67
C ALA A 45 -12.65 -14.97 8.53
N ALA A 46 -13.06 -16.07 7.89
CA ALA A 46 -13.57 -17.25 8.59
C ALA A 46 -12.50 -17.89 9.50
N ARG A 47 -11.23 -17.91 9.07
CA ARG A 47 -10.10 -18.49 9.81
C ARG A 47 -9.61 -17.60 10.96
N HIS A 48 -9.56 -16.28 10.77
CA HIS A 48 -8.91 -15.34 11.69
C HIS A 48 -9.88 -14.47 12.51
N GLY A 49 -11.18 -14.48 12.18
CA GLY A 49 -12.24 -13.81 12.94
C GLY A 49 -11.98 -12.30 13.08
N SER A 50 -12.08 -11.79 14.31
CA SER A 50 -11.93 -10.35 14.63
C SER A 50 -10.53 -9.78 14.40
N LYS A 51 -9.55 -10.61 14.01
CA LYS A 51 -8.24 -10.13 13.58
C LYS A 51 -8.24 -9.54 12.18
N LEU A 52 -9.19 -9.91 11.32
CA LEU A 52 -9.36 -9.34 10.00
C LEU A 52 -10.59 -8.42 9.97
N LEU A 53 -10.36 -7.12 9.74
CA LEU A 53 -11.44 -6.21 9.34
C LEU A 53 -11.44 -6.09 7.83
N ARG A 54 -12.60 -6.26 7.23
CA ARG A 54 -12.79 -5.99 5.81
C ARG A 54 -13.35 -4.61 5.64
N LEU A 55 -12.65 -3.79 4.88
CA LEU A 55 -13.02 -2.40 4.63
C LEU A 55 -13.38 -2.22 3.14
N PRO A 56 -14.18 -1.21 2.80
CA PRO A 56 -14.43 -0.84 1.42
C PRO A 56 -13.13 -0.56 0.64
N TRP A 57 -13.16 -0.78 -0.67
CA TRP A 57 -12.04 -0.50 -1.57
C TRP A 57 -12.03 0.89 -2.15
N GLN A 58 -13.20 1.51 -2.27
CA GLN A 58 -13.34 2.88 -2.73
C GLN A 58 -12.75 3.74 -1.61
N LEU A 59 -11.61 4.33 -1.90
CA LEU A 59 -10.84 5.16 -0.97
C LEU A 59 -10.43 6.48 -1.62
N GLN A 60 -10.83 6.68 -2.88
CA GLN A 60 -10.53 7.83 -3.71
C GLN A 60 -11.67 8.84 -3.75
N GLU A 61 -12.81 8.58 -3.09
CA GLU A 61 -13.87 9.57 -2.88
C GLU A 61 -13.78 10.19 -1.47
N GLU A 62 -14.29 11.42 -1.36
CA GLU A 62 -14.26 12.19 -0.13
C GLU A 62 -15.00 11.46 1.00
N GLY A 63 -14.35 11.26 2.14
CA GLY A 63 -14.93 10.65 3.34
C GLY A 63 -14.90 9.11 3.38
N GLU A 64 -14.55 8.42 2.30
CA GLU A 64 -14.48 6.95 2.31
C GLU A 64 -13.33 6.43 3.16
N ALA A 65 -12.15 7.03 3.01
CA ALA A 65 -10.99 6.73 3.86
C ALA A 65 -11.25 7.08 5.33
N ASP A 66 -12.04 8.12 5.60
CA ASP A 66 -12.43 8.48 6.97
C ASP A 66 -13.35 7.42 7.58
N SER A 67 -14.32 6.92 6.81
CA SER A 67 -15.19 5.82 7.24
C SER A 67 -14.39 4.54 7.52
N ALA A 68 -13.42 4.22 6.66
CA ALA A 68 -12.49 3.11 6.86
C ALA A 68 -11.68 3.29 8.16
N ALA A 69 -11.10 4.47 8.39
CA ALA A 69 -10.38 4.79 9.61
C ALA A 69 -11.28 4.74 10.86
N GLN A 70 -12.54 5.18 10.77
CA GLN A 70 -13.49 5.07 11.88
C GLN A 70 -13.78 3.62 12.26
N GLN A 71 -13.90 2.71 11.29
CA GLN A 71 -14.08 1.28 11.56
C GLN A 71 -12.85 0.68 12.25
N ILE A 72 -11.63 1.04 11.82
CA ILE A 72 -10.38 0.65 12.49
C ILE A 72 -10.36 1.19 13.92
N CYS A 73 -10.71 2.46 14.11
CA CYS A 73 -10.78 3.11 15.41
C CYS A 73 -11.77 2.39 16.34
N HIS A 74 -12.95 2.03 15.83
CA HIS A 74 -13.97 1.34 16.60
C HIS A 74 -13.49 -0.04 17.07
N ALA A 75 -12.77 -0.77 16.21
CA ALA A 75 -12.31 -2.11 16.52
C ALA A 75 -11.07 -2.14 17.42
N TRP A 76 -10.08 -1.26 17.16
CA TRP A 76 -8.73 -1.37 17.75
C TRP A 76 -8.22 -0.06 18.39
N CYS A 77 -8.94 1.06 18.26
CA CYS A 77 -8.62 2.39 18.80
C CYS A 77 -7.34 3.07 18.27
N SER A 78 -6.41 2.31 17.69
CA SER A 78 -5.15 2.78 17.13
C SER A 78 -4.75 1.99 15.87
N LEU A 79 -3.81 2.56 15.13
CA LEU A 79 -3.20 1.92 13.97
C LEU A 79 -1.67 1.97 14.13
N ASP A 80 -0.98 0.85 13.90
CA ASP A 80 0.48 0.83 13.98
C ASP A 80 1.15 0.98 12.62
N VAL A 81 0.55 0.44 11.57
CA VAL A 81 1.10 0.52 10.21
C VAL A 81 0.01 0.77 9.18
N LEU A 82 0.20 1.79 8.36
CA LEU A 82 -0.53 1.95 7.10
C LEU A 82 0.32 1.42 5.95
N ILE A 83 -0.20 0.46 5.20
CA ILE A 83 0.40 -0.04 3.96
C ILE A 83 -0.45 0.46 2.79
N ILE A 84 0.07 1.46 2.09
CA ILE A 84 -0.52 1.97 0.85
C ILE A 84 0.02 1.10 -0.29
N ASN A 85 -0.73 0.09 -0.71
CA ASN A 85 -0.37 -0.74 -1.87
C ASN A 85 -1.01 -0.14 -3.13
N ALA A 86 -0.42 0.95 -3.61
CA ALA A 86 -0.91 1.73 -4.74
C ALA A 86 -0.40 1.14 -6.07
N GLY A 87 -0.56 -0.17 -6.29
CA GLY A 87 -0.18 -0.88 -7.52
C GLY A 87 -1.30 -1.67 -8.17
N THR A 88 -2.51 -1.63 -7.59
CA THR A 88 -3.64 -2.40 -8.10
C THR A 88 -4.42 -1.59 -9.13
N SER A 89 -5.09 -2.30 -10.02
CA SER A 89 -6.08 -1.80 -10.97
C SER A 89 -7.37 -2.61 -10.89
N ASP A 90 -7.49 -3.44 -9.85
CA ASP A 90 -8.65 -4.28 -9.55
C ASP A 90 -9.95 -3.46 -9.44
N TYR A 91 -9.83 -2.14 -9.30
CA TYR A 91 -10.93 -1.20 -9.31
C TYR A 91 -11.47 -0.82 -10.70
N LEU A 92 -10.70 -0.97 -11.79
CA LEU A 92 -11.05 -0.49 -13.13
C LEU A 92 -11.86 -1.50 -13.93
N ALA A 93 -12.59 -1.01 -14.94
CA ALA A 93 -13.36 -1.85 -15.85
C ALA A 93 -12.46 -2.42 -16.94
N ASP A 94 -12.70 -3.68 -17.33
CA ASP A 94 -11.84 -4.42 -18.27
C ASP A 94 -11.87 -3.85 -19.71
N GLU A 95 -12.83 -2.99 -20.06
CA GLU A 95 -13.06 -2.48 -21.43
C GLU A 95 -12.63 -1.01 -21.65
N MET A 96 -11.71 -0.46 -20.85
CA MET A 96 -11.27 0.94 -21.05
C MET A 96 -10.11 1.07 -22.06
N PRO A 97 -10.09 2.13 -22.90
CA PRO A 97 -8.93 2.46 -23.73
C PRO A 97 -7.66 2.69 -22.89
N ASP A 98 -6.51 2.21 -23.36
CA ASP A 98 -5.22 2.26 -22.62
C ASP A 98 -4.88 3.62 -22.00
N THR A 99 -5.19 4.71 -22.71
CA THR A 99 -4.93 6.09 -22.23
C THR A 99 -5.85 6.50 -21.10
N GLU A 100 -7.13 6.14 -21.17
CA GLU A 100 -8.13 6.41 -20.11
C GLU A 100 -7.88 5.50 -18.90
N LEU A 101 -7.48 4.26 -19.14
CA LEU A 101 -7.04 3.31 -18.12
C LEU A 101 -5.84 3.85 -17.35
N PHE A 102 -4.81 4.33 -18.03
CA PHE A 102 -3.64 4.88 -17.37
C PHE A 102 -3.99 6.10 -16.50
N GLU A 103 -4.77 7.05 -17.03
CA GLU A 103 -5.18 8.24 -16.28
C GLU A 103 -6.04 7.89 -15.05
N ALA A 104 -6.98 6.95 -15.20
CA ALA A 104 -7.81 6.48 -14.09
C ALA A 104 -6.98 5.79 -12.99
N ILE A 105 -5.98 4.96 -13.36
CA ILE A 105 -5.04 4.36 -12.39
C ILE A 105 -4.27 5.44 -11.64
N VAL A 106 -3.81 6.47 -12.37
CA VAL A 106 -3.04 7.58 -11.81
C VAL A 106 -3.83 8.33 -10.76
N ILE A 107 -4.99 8.84 -11.16
CA ILE A 107 -5.83 9.68 -10.31
C ILE A 107 -6.32 8.88 -9.10
N SER A 108 -6.78 7.65 -9.31
CA SER A 108 -7.31 6.81 -8.23
C SER A 108 -6.25 6.47 -7.20
N ASN A 109 -5.05 6.02 -7.62
CA ASN A 109 -3.98 5.66 -6.69
C ASN A 109 -3.46 6.87 -5.90
N GLN A 110 -3.32 8.03 -6.56
CA GLN A 110 -2.88 9.26 -5.89
C GLN A 110 -3.91 9.70 -4.84
N LEU A 111 -5.18 9.83 -5.22
CA LEU A 111 -6.25 10.28 -4.31
C LEU A 111 -6.44 9.29 -3.14
N ALA A 112 -6.46 7.99 -3.42
CA ALA A 112 -6.55 6.98 -2.36
C ALA A 112 -5.38 7.05 -1.39
N ALA A 113 -4.15 7.24 -1.88
CA ALA A 113 -2.97 7.40 -1.03
C ALA A 113 -3.07 8.65 -0.14
N GLU A 114 -3.49 9.79 -0.72
CA GLU A 114 -3.71 11.05 -0.02
C GLU A 114 -4.75 10.91 1.10
N PHE A 115 -5.94 10.40 0.77
CA PHE A 115 -7.04 10.26 1.71
C PHE A 115 -6.72 9.22 2.80
N CYS A 116 -6.18 8.06 2.43
CA CYS A 116 -5.79 7.06 3.44
C CYS A 116 -4.74 7.59 4.41
N LEU A 117 -3.72 8.30 3.90
CA LEU A 117 -2.70 8.88 4.76
C LEU A 117 -3.29 9.95 5.69
N ALA A 118 -4.16 10.81 5.18
CA ALA A 118 -4.83 11.84 5.97
C ALA A 118 -5.68 11.22 7.09
N SER A 119 -6.54 10.24 6.76
CA SER A 119 -7.45 9.59 7.69
C SER A 119 -6.73 8.68 8.70
N ALA A 120 -5.59 8.09 8.32
CA ALA A 120 -4.81 7.22 9.20
C ALA A 120 -3.99 7.99 10.25
N LYS A 121 -3.54 9.21 9.97
CA LYS A 121 -2.66 10.00 10.85
C LYS A 121 -3.13 10.06 12.32
N PRO A 122 -4.41 10.35 12.63
CA PRO A 122 -4.88 10.38 14.02
C PRO A 122 -4.82 9.02 14.74
N LEU A 123 -4.89 7.91 13.99
CA LEU A 123 -4.79 6.56 14.54
C LEU A 123 -3.32 6.14 14.71
N LEU A 124 -2.48 6.49 13.73
CA LEU A 124 -1.03 6.28 13.77
C LEU A 124 -0.40 7.02 14.96
N ALA A 125 -0.85 8.24 15.26
CA ALA A 125 -0.39 8.99 16.43
C ALA A 125 -0.68 8.29 17.77
N LYS A 126 -1.64 7.36 17.81
CA LYS A 126 -1.97 6.53 18.99
C LYS A 126 -1.33 5.14 18.92
N GLY A 127 -0.75 4.78 17.78
CA GLY A 127 -0.16 3.48 17.53
C GLY A 127 1.16 3.27 18.26
N HIS A 128 1.51 2.01 18.44
CA HIS A 128 2.83 1.62 18.84
C HIS A 128 3.77 1.61 17.63
N GLN A 129 4.85 2.39 17.74
CA GLN A 129 5.91 2.37 16.74
C GLN A 129 5.41 2.70 15.30
N PRO A 130 4.64 3.80 15.13
CA PRO A 130 3.85 4.02 13.93
C PRO A 130 4.69 4.16 12.67
N GLN A 131 4.18 3.60 11.56
CA GLN A 131 4.86 3.61 10.27
C GLN A 131 3.87 3.67 9.11
N VAL A 132 4.31 4.25 8.00
CA VAL A 132 3.67 4.16 6.70
C VAL A 132 4.62 3.44 5.75
N MET A 133 4.12 2.44 5.02
CA MET A 133 4.81 1.82 3.91
C MET A 133 4.01 2.07 2.64
N ALA A 134 4.58 2.83 1.71
CA ALA A 134 3.95 3.15 0.45
C ALA A 134 4.61 2.33 -0.66
N ILE A 135 3.87 1.39 -1.24
CA ILE A 135 4.34 0.42 -2.22
C ILE A 135 3.79 0.78 -3.60
N PHE A 136 4.70 0.98 -4.55
CA PHE A 136 4.40 1.34 -5.92
C PHE A 136 5.01 0.34 -6.88
N ASN A 137 4.25 -0.05 -7.91
CA ASN A 137 4.80 -0.76 -9.06
C ASN A 137 5.33 0.24 -10.09
N ARG A 138 5.86 -0.24 -11.22
CA ARG A 138 6.41 0.64 -12.27
C ARG A 138 5.36 1.57 -12.91
N TYR A 139 4.12 1.12 -13.11
CA TYR A 139 3.07 1.99 -13.63
C TYR A 139 2.73 3.09 -12.63
N SER A 140 2.55 2.71 -11.37
CA SER A 140 2.24 3.60 -10.26
C SER A 140 3.37 4.58 -9.92
N ALA A 141 4.62 4.12 -10.07
CA ALA A 141 5.78 4.95 -9.85
C ALA A 141 6.05 5.93 -11.00
N LEU A 142 5.65 5.56 -12.22
CA LEU A 142 5.78 6.37 -13.42
C LEU A 142 4.51 7.16 -13.74
N GLN A 143 3.58 7.33 -12.77
CA GLN A 143 2.29 8.05 -12.89
C GLN A 143 2.42 9.54 -13.21
N LEU A 144 3.14 9.88 -14.28
CA LEU A 144 3.21 11.19 -14.86
C LEU A 144 1.91 11.38 -15.64
N TYR A 145 0.96 12.14 -15.07
CA TYR A 145 -0.19 12.60 -15.87
C TYR A 145 0.27 13.35 -17.13
N SER A 146 1.49 13.92 -17.09
CA SER A 146 2.16 14.54 -18.23
C SER A 146 3.59 13.99 -18.36
N PRO A 147 3.80 12.94 -19.17
CA PRO A 147 5.09 12.23 -19.23
C PRO A 147 6.25 13.05 -19.80
N THR A 148 5.95 14.19 -20.43
CA THR A 148 6.94 15.15 -20.93
C THR A 148 7.37 16.20 -19.90
N GLN A 149 6.68 16.27 -18.76
CA GLN A 149 6.98 17.23 -17.69
C GLN A 149 7.98 16.66 -16.69
N VAL A 150 8.58 17.54 -15.89
CA VAL A 150 9.45 17.16 -14.77
C VAL A 150 8.62 16.48 -13.69
N SER A 151 9.16 15.41 -13.10
CA SER A 151 8.54 14.70 -11.98
C SER A 151 8.44 15.61 -10.75
N ALA A 152 7.26 15.69 -10.16
CA ALA A 152 6.90 16.48 -8.98
C ALA A 152 5.75 15.79 -8.23
N GLY A 153 5.47 16.15 -6.97
CA GLY A 153 4.41 15.49 -6.19
C GLY A 153 3.04 15.45 -6.88
N TRP A 154 2.66 16.50 -7.62
CA TRP A 154 1.37 16.55 -8.31
C TRP A 154 1.25 15.64 -9.55
N ASN A 155 2.36 15.14 -10.11
CA ASN A 155 2.37 14.17 -11.21
C ASN A 155 3.20 12.93 -10.91
N ASN A 156 3.49 12.62 -9.65
CA ASN A 156 4.29 11.46 -9.31
C ASN A 156 4.04 11.04 -7.85
N VAL A 157 3.28 9.96 -7.66
CA VAL A 157 2.88 9.48 -6.33
C VAL A 157 4.07 9.12 -5.43
N PRO A 158 5.14 8.44 -5.92
CA PRO A 158 6.32 8.24 -5.09
C PRO A 158 6.95 9.55 -4.63
N GLN A 159 7.05 10.55 -5.51
CA GLN A 159 7.57 11.86 -5.15
C GLN A 159 6.68 12.58 -4.13
N TRP A 160 5.35 12.57 -4.33
CA TRP A 160 4.40 13.09 -3.35
C TRP A 160 4.57 12.41 -1.99
N SER A 161 4.72 11.08 -1.97
CA SER A 161 4.94 10.31 -0.74
C SER A 161 6.22 10.75 -0.05
N ARG A 162 7.32 10.91 -0.79
CA ARG A 162 8.60 11.41 -0.25
C ARG A 162 8.48 12.80 0.36
N GLU A 163 7.68 13.69 -0.23
CA GLU A 163 7.42 15.03 0.30
C GLU A 163 6.68 14.99 1.65
N GLN A 164 5.91 13.93 1.93
CA GLN A 164 5.25 13.75 3.25
C GLN A 164 6.22 13.37 4.37
N ARG A 165 7.44 12.92 4.05
CA ARG A 165 8.37 12.32 5.01
C ARG A 165 8.67 13.24 6.19
N GLN A 166 8.96 14.51 5.95
CA GLN A 166 9.31 15.44 7.03
C GLN A 166 8.11 15.67 7.96
N ALA A 167 6.92 15.90 7.40
CA ALA A 167 5.70 16.13 8.18
C ALA A 167 5.28 14.90 9.00
N LEU A 168 5.50 13.68 8.49
CA LEU A 168 5.27 12.44 9.23
C LEU A 168 6.31 12.23 10.33
N LYS A 169 7.58 12.50 10.04
CA LYS A 169 8.67 12.42 11.01
C LYS A 169 8.47 13.37 12.19
N ASP A 170 7.99 14.59 11.94
CA ASP A 170 7.66 15.57 12.98
C ASP A 170 6.54 15.07 13.92
N GLN A 171 5.72 14.12 13.44
CA GLN A 171 4.69 13.42 14.22
C GLN A 171 5.16 12.08 14.81
N GLY A 172 6.44 11.73 14.64
CA GLY A 172 7.01 10.46 15.10
C GLY A 172 6.60 9.24 14.28
N ILE A 173 6.13 9.44 13.04
CA ILE A 173 5.70 8.39 12.10
C ILE A 173 6.79 8.20 11.06
N ASP A 174 7.31 6.99 10.93
CA ASP A 174 8.30 6.67 9.89
C ASP A 174 7.63 6.39 8.54
N LEU A 175 8.32 6.71 7.45
CA LEU A 175 7.85 6.47 6.09
C LEU A 175 8.87 5.67 5.30
N THR A 176 8.45 4.51 4.83
CA THR A 176 9.17 3.68 3.86
C THR A 176 8.49 3.78 2.50
N VAL A 177 9.23 4.23 1.49
CA VAL A 177 8.76 4.22 0.09
C VAL A 177 9.37 3.01 -0.61
N VAL A 178 8.53 2.11 -1.11
CA VAL A 178 8.92 0.95 -1.91
C VAL A 178 8.57 1.25 -3.36
N ALA A 179 9.57 1.40 -4.22
CA ALA A 179 9.36 1.67 -5.64
C ALA A 179 10.46 1.02 -6.49
N PRO A 180 10.22 0.74 -7.78
CA PRO A 180 11.26 0.25 -8.68
C PRO A 180 12.40 1.26 -8.80
N GLN A 181 13.57 0.82 -9.24
CA GLN A 181 14.66 1.74 -9.52
C GLN A 181 14.23 2.76 -10.59
N SER A 182 14.29 4.04 -10.23
CA SER A 182 14.24 5.10 -11.23
C SER A 182 15.50 5.02 -12.08
N LEU A 183 15.37 5.03 -13.41
CA LEU A 183 16.51 5.17 -14.32
C LEU A 183 17.30 6.47 -14.08
N LYS A 184 16.73 7.45 -13.35
CA LYS A 184 17.30 8.79 -13.12
C LYS A 184 17.79 9.05 -11.69
N THR A 185 17.42 8.22 -10.72
CA THR A 185 17.74 8.47 -9.31
C THR A 185 18.13 7.17 -8.64
N PRO A 186 19.43 6.95 -8.34
CA PRO A 186 19.87 5.75 -7.65
C PRO A 186 19.22 5.70 -6.27
N VAL A 187 18.38 4.70 -6.02
CA VAL A 187 17.92 4.39 -4.67
C VAL A 187 19.09 3.71 -3.96
N THR A 188 19.53 4.27 -2.83
CA THR A 188 20.67 3.76 -2.07
C THR A 188 20.46 2.33 -1.57
N SER A 189 21.27 1.42 -2.11
CA SER A 189 21.94 0.30 -1.45
C SER A 189 21.11 -0.72 -0.66
N VAL A 190 19.95 -1.17 -1.15
CA VAL A 190 19.62 -2.59 -0.98
C VAL A 190 18.99 -3.14 -2.26
N GLN A 191 19.78 -3.90 -3.00
CA GLN A 191 19.32 -4.69 -4.14
C GLN A 191 18.68 -5.96 -3.61
N ALA A 192 17.35 -5.98 -3.54
CA ALA A 192 16.65 -7.21 -3.86
C ALA A 192 16.95 -7.47 -5.35
N VAL A 193 17.77 -8.50 -5.65
CA VAL A 193 18.06 -8.89 -7.04
C VAL A 193 16.72 -9.12 -7.76
N PRO A 194 16.60 -8.87 -9.08
CA PRO A 194 15.41 -9.23 -9.84
C PRO A 194 15.22 -10.76 -9.81
N ASP A 195 14.64 -11.26 -8.73
CA ASP A 195 14.15 -12.62 -8.61
C ASP A 195 12.77 -12.69 -9.26
N ALA A 196 12.32 -13.90 -9.57
CA ALA A 196 10.93 -14.13 -9.95
C ALA A 196 10.04 -13.91 -8.70
N TRP A 197 9.83 -12.65 -8.31
CA TRP A 197 9.03 -12.29 -7.16
C TRP A 197 7.61 -12.85 -7.35
N THR A 198 7.22 -13.66 -6.37
CA THR A 198 5.83 -14.05 -6.16
C THR A 198 5.21 -13.09 -5.15
N PRO A 199 3.87 -12.95 -5.13
CA PRO A 199 3.19 -12.17 -4.09
C PRO A 199 3.64 -12.55 -2.67
N GLN A 200 3.79 -13.84 -2.40
CA GLN A 200 4.23 -14.37 -1.12
C GLN A 200 5.67 -13.97 -0.79
N SER A 201 6.62 -14.21 -1.70
CA SER A 201 8.03 -13.90 -1.43
C SER A 201 8.27 -12.39 -1.28
N ALA A 202 7.54 -11.56 -2.03
CA ALA A 202 7.62 -10.11 -1.90
C ALA A 202 7.00 -9.62 -0.58
N ALA A 203 5.87 -10.19 -0.16
CA ALA A 203 5.27 -9.87 1.13
C ALA A 203 6.19 -10.24 2.30
N ASP A 204 6.84 -11.42 2.23
CA ASP A 204 7.77 -11.88 3.27
C ASP A 204 8.95 -10.92 3.42
N GLU A 205 9.56 -10.52 2.29
CA GLU A 205 10.67 -9.57 2.27
C GLU A 205 10.26 -8.22 2.86
N LEU A 206 9.12 -7.67 2.43
CA LEU A 206 8.64 -6.37 2.92
C LEU A 206 8.32 -6.40 4.42
N ILE A 207 7.66 -7.45 4.90
CA ILE A 207 7.33 -7.60 6.32
C ILE A 207 8.62 -7.73 7.15
N SER A 208 9.60 -8.51 6.67
CA SER A 208 10.89 -8.69 7.37
C SER A 208 11.66 -7.37 7.55
N ARG A 209 11.49 -6.43 6.61
CA ARG A 209 12.16 -5.12 6.61
C ARG A 209 11.44 -4.03 7.38
N LEU A 210 10.17 -4.22 7.78
CA LEU A 210 9.41 -3.21 8.53
C LEU A 210 10.19 -2.69 9.75
N ALA A 211 10.85 -3.59 10.49
CA ALA A 211 11.62 -3.25 11.68
C ALA A 211 12.87 -2.40 11.40
N LEU A 212 13.40 -2.43 10.17
CA LEU A 212 14.59 -1.67 9.77
C LEU A 212 14.28 -0.18 9.53
N ARG A 213 13.01 0.16 9.29
CA ARG A 213 12.55 1.55 9.06
C ARG A 213 13.34 2.25 7.94
N GLU A 214 13.68 1.49 6.90
CA GLU A 214 14.41 2.03 5.75
C GLU A 214 13.54 3.09 5.04
N PRO A 215 14.07 4.29 4.74
CA PRO A 215 13.28 5.35 4.12
C PRO A 215 12.89 5.01 2.68
N GLU A 216 13.69 4.18 2.01
CA GLU A 216 13.49 3.74 0.63
C GLU A 216 13.82 2.25 0.53
N LEU A 217 13.02 1.52 -0.25
CA LEU A 217 13.26 0.14 -0.65
C LEU A 217 13.04 -0.01 -2.15
N VAL A 218 13.79 -0.92 -2.75
CA VAL A 218 13.60 -1.31 -4.14
C VAL A 218 12.93 -2.66 -4.19
N LEU A 219 11.80 -2.73 -4.89
CA LEU A 219 11.16 -3.98 -5.30
C LEU A 219 11.06 -3.97 -6.83
N GLU A 220 12.04 -4.59 -7.49
CA GLU A 220 12.11 -4.69 -8.95
C GLU A 220 11.47 -6.01 -9.40
N VAL A 221 10.53 -5.95 -10.34
CA VAL A 221 9.81 -7.13 -10.84
C VAL A 221 10.03 -7.24 -12.35
N LEU A 222 10.32 -8.46 -12.84
CA LEU A 222 10.49 -8.71 -14.28
C LEU A 222 9.16 -8.58 -15.05
N ASP A 223 8.06 -8.98 -14.42
CA ASP A 223 6.70 -8.90 -14.96
C ASP A 223 5.76 -8.35 -13.88
N ILE A 224 5.19 -7.17 -14.12
CA ILE A 224 4.32 -6.47 -13.15
C ILE A 224 3.08 -7.32 -12.80
N SER A 225 2.60 -8.14 -13.75
CA SER A 225 1.45 -9.00 -13.55
C SER A 225 1.71 -10.10 -12.52
N SER A 226 2.98 -10.39 -12.18
CA SER A 226 3.32 -11.40 -11.18
C SER A 226 2.90 -10.99 -9.76
N LEU A 227 3.00 -9.70 -9.43
CA LEU A 227 2.64 -9.16 -8.11
C LEU A 227 1.29 -8.43 -8.11
N TRP A 228 0.89 -7.83 -9.24
CA TRP A 228 -0.36 -7.10 -9.39
C TRP A 228 -1.09 -7.58 -10.66
N PRO A 229 -1.76 -8.76 -10.61
CA PRO A 229 -2.51 -9.24 -11.75
C PRO A 229 -3.67 -8.28 -12.05
N LEU A 230 -3.79 -7.88 -13.32
CA LEU A 230 -4.99 -7.20 -13.82
C LEU A 230 -6.16 -8.19 -13.71
N SER A 231 -7.37 -7.68 -13.44
CA SER A 231 -8.58 -8.51 -13.58
C SER A 231 -8.64 -9.03 -15.02
N SER A 232 -8.91 -10.33 -15.13
CA SER A 232 -9.13 -11.04 -16.40
C SER A 232 -10.58 -10.96 -16.84
#